data_AF-A0A1Y3VTK5-F1
#
_entry.id   AF-A0A1Y3VTK5-F1
#
_cell.length_a   1.000
_cell.length_b   1.000
_cell.length_c   1.000
_cell.angle_alpha   90.00
_cell.angle_beta   90.00
_cell.angle_gamma   90.00
#
_symmetry.space_group_name_H-M   'P 1'
#
loop_
_entity.id
_entity.type
_entity.pdbx_description
1 polymer ?
#
loop_
_entity_poly.entity_id
_entity_poly.type
_entity_poly.pdbx_seq_one_letter_code
_entity_poly.pdbx_strand_id
1 'polypeptide(L)' 'MYAVLYETVLKRGKLILLRARGENGNTSESLPEEWDSTNVKGYAFATTKNGKAASDSVCLTIA' A
#
# COMPACT_ATOMS: atom_id res chain seq x y z
N MET A 1 5.69 -8.19 -0.66
CA MET A 1 5.92 -6.73 -0.67
C MET A 1 4.70 -6.11 0.03
N TYR A 2 4.72 -4.85 0.45
CA TYR A 2 3.55 -4.26 1.10
C TYR A 2 3.18 -2.94 0.45
N ALA A 3 1.89 -2.62 0.45
CA ALA A 3 1.39 -1.29 0.23
C ALA A 3 0.66 -0.80 1.48
N VAL A 4 0.73 0.50 1.75
CA VAL A 4 -0.11 1.18 2.72
C VAL A 4 -0.96 2.20 1.98
N LEU A 5 -2.26 2.18 2.26
CA LEU A 5 -3.16 3.27 1.94
C LEU A 5 -3.36 4.09 3.19
N TYR A 6 -3.08 5.39 3.11
CA TYR A 6 -3.23 6.33 4.21
C TYR A 6 -4.29 7.37 3.87
N GLU A 7 -5.41 7.31 4.58
CA GLU A 7 -6.49 8.29 4.51
C GLU A 7 -6.14 9.46 5.45
N THR A 8 -6.21 10.68 4.93
CA THR A 8 -5.59 11.85 5.58
C THR A 8 -6.54 12.67 6.46
N VAL A 9 -7.85 12.56 6.29
CA VAL A 9 -8.86 13.29 7.08
C VAL A 9 -8.96 12.72 8.50
N LEU A 10 -9.14 11.40 8.60
CA LEU A 10 -9.27 10.66 9.86
C LEU A 10 -7.98 9.93 10.25
N LYS A 11 -6.94 10.03 9.41
CA LYS A 11 -5.58 9.48 9.67
C LYS A 11 -5.58 7.97 9.83
N ARG A 12 -6.33 7.27 8.98
CA ARG A 12 -6.48 5.80 9.02
C ARG A 12 -5.54 5.14 8.01
N GLY A 13 -5.05 3.95 8.34
CA GLY A 13 -4.14 3.17 7.50
C GLY A 13 -4.72 1.80 7.16
N LYS A 14 -4.61 1.37 5.90
CA LYS A 14 -4.86 -0.01 5.46
C LYS A 14 -3.56 -0.57 4.91
N LEU A 15 -3.02 -1.60 5.57
CA LEU A 15 -1.87 -2.35 5.09
C LEU A 15 -2.34 -3.48 4.17
N ILE A 16 -1.70 -3.58 3.00
CA ILE A 16 -2.02 -4.54 1.96
C ILE A 16 -0.77 -5.38 1.71
N LEU A 17 -0.92 -6.70 1.78
CA LEU A 17 0.12 -7.61 1.34
C LEU A 17 0.11 -7.66 -0.19
N LEU A 18 1.14 -7.09 -0.81
CA LEU A 18 1.40 -7.26 -2.22
C LEU A 18 2.11 -8.60 -2.44
N ARG A 19 1.79 -9.25 -3.56
CA ARG A 19 2.27 -10.58 -3.93
C ARG A 19 3.80 -10.73 -3.90
N ALA A 20 4.25 -11.98 -3.96
CA ALA A 20 5.67 -12.30 -3.91
C ALA A 20 6.44 -11.67 -5.09
N ARG A 21 7.68 -11.24 -4.81
CA ARG A 21 8.60 -10.70 -5.82
C ARG A 21 8.86 -11.79 -6.89
N GLY A 22 8.51 -11.52 -8.14
CA GLY A 22 8.67 -12.46 -9.27
C GLY A 22 7.35 -12.91 -9.90
N GLU A 23 6.21 -12.63 -9.28
CA GLU A 23 4.91 -12.77 -9.93
C GLU A 23 4.65 -11.57 -10.84
N ASN A 24 4.59 -11.82 -12.15
CA ASN A 24 4.12 -10.82 -13.12
C ASN A 24 2.61 -10.63 -12.93
N GLY A 25 2.17 -9.42 -12.59
CA GLY A 25 0.75 -9.11 -12.51
C GLY A 25 0.46 -7.77 -11.84
N ASN A 26 -0.67 -7.19 -12.19
CA ASN A 26 -1.20 -6.01 -11.50
C ASN A 26 -1.93 -6.45 -10.23
N THR A 27 -1.78 -5.70 -9.13
CA THR A 27 -2.59 -5.90 -7.92
C THR A 27 -3.58 -4.75 -7.84
N SER A 28 -4.87 -5.07 -7.92
CA SER A 28 -5.95 -4.10 -7.76
C SER A 28 -6.64 -4.36 -6.43
N GLU A 29 -6.76 -3.32 -5.62
CA GLU A 29 -7.42 -3.36 -4.31
C GLU A 29 -8.38 -2.17 -4.22
N SER A 30 -9.63 -2.45 -3.86
CA SER A 30 -10.61 -1.38 -3.66
C SER A 30 -10.35 -0.62 -2.36
N LEU A 31 -10.60 0.68 -2.40
CA LEU A 31 -10.68 1.50 -1.20
C LEU A 31 -11.88 1.04 -0.34
N PRO A 32 -11.80 1.16 0.99
CA PRO A 32 -12.98 1.10 1.84
C PRO A 32 -14.03 2.10 1.37
N GLU A 33 -15.31 1.74 1.49
CA GLU A 33 -16.43 2.54 0.96
C GLU A 33 -16.47 3.95 1.54
N GLU A 34 -16.06 4.11 2.80
CA GLU A 34 -16.06 5.39 3.49
C GLU A 34 -14.84 6.27 3.19
N TRP A 35 -13.92 5.83 2.32
CA TRP A 35 -12.71 6.57 1.99
C TRP A 35 -12.87 7.34 0.69
N ASP A 36 -12.68 8.66 0.76
CA ASP A 36 -12.58 9.52 -0.41
C ASP A 36 -11.17 9.39 -1.03
N SER A 37 -11.11 8.96 -2.29
CA SER A 37 -9.84 8.75 -3.01
C SER A 37 -8.97 10.00 -3.11
N THR A 38 -9.57 11.21 -3.08
CA THR A 38 -8.83 12.47 -3.10
C THR A 38 -8.00 12.70 -1.83
N ASN A 39 -8.39 12.05 -0.74
CA ASN A 39 -7.75 12.17 0.57
C ASN A 39 -6.87 10.96 0.91
N VAL A 40 -6.67 10.04 -0.03
CA VAL A 40 -5.87 8.82 0.17
C VAL A 40 -4.51 8.94 -0.51
N LYS A 41 -3.47 8.57 0.23
CA LYS A 41 -2.10 8.45 -0.28
C LYS A 41 -1.67 6.99 -0.26
N GLY A 42 -1.08 6.53 -1.36
CA GLY A 42 -0.54 5.17 -1.46
C GLY A 42 0.97 5.15 -1.37
N TYR A 43 1.51 4.17 -0.64
CA TYR A 43 2.95 3.91 -0.55
C TYR A 43 3.21 2.42 -0.65
N ALA A 44 4.28 2.02 -1.35
CA ALA A 44 4.75 0.63 -1.37
C ALA A 44 6.17 0.51 -0.82
N PHE A 45 6.47 -0.61 -0.15
CA PHE A 45 7.80 -0.92 0.36
C PHE A 45 8.01 -2.43 0.41
N ALA A 46 9.26 -2.86 0.38
CA ALA A 46 9.64 -4.25 0.56
C ALA A 46 10.08 -4.48 2.01
N THR A 47 9.84 -5.68 2.53
CA THR A 47 10.43 -6.13 3.80
C THR A 47 11.43 -7.26 3.53
N THR A 48 12.37 -7.44 4.45
CA THR A 48 13.23 -8.63 4.46
C THR A 48 12.39 -9.89 4.70
N LYS A 49 12.90 -11.06 4.30
CA LYS A 49 12.20 -12.36 4.48
C LYS A 49 11.78 -12.63 5.93
N ASN A 50 12.54 -12.13 6.90
CA ASN A 50 12.26 -12.27 8.33
C ASN A 50 11.44 -11.10 8.91
N GLY A 51 11.02 -10.13 8.09
CA GLY A 51 10.19 -8.99 8.49
C GLY A 51 10.86 -7.94 9.37
N LYS A 52 12.17 -8.04 9.64
CA LYS A 52 12.87 -7.16 10.60
C LYS A 52 13.31 -5.81 10.03
N ALA A 53 13.35 -5.67 8.72
CA ALA A 53 13.69 -4.40 8.06
C ALA A 53 12.76 -4.16 6.87
N ALA A 54 12.57 -2.89 6.56
CA ALA A 54 11.85 -2.41 5.39
C ALA A 54 12.78 -1.56 4.51
N SER A 55 12.50 -1.54 3.21
CA SER A 55 13.09 -0.56 2.30
C SER A 55 12.47 0.82 2.51
N ASP A 56 13.08 1.84 1.90
CA ASP A 56 12.38 3.10 1.65
C ASP A 56 11.08 2.85 0.88
N SER A 57 10.11 3.74 1.08
CA SER A 57 8.82 3.67 0.41
C SER A 57 8.82 4.40 -0.93
N VAL A 58 7.96 3.93 -1.83
CA VAL A 58 7.68 4.56 -3.13
C VAL A 58 6.23 5.01 -3.14
N CYS A 59 5.97 6.23 -3.59
CA CYS A 59 4.60 6.73 -3.75
C CYS A 59 3.87 5.99 -4.88
N LEU A 60 2.61 5.66 -4.66
CA LEU A 60 1.72 5.04 -5.63
C LEU A 60 0.73 6.05 -6.17
N THR A 61 0.41 5.93 -7.46
CA THR A 61 -0.74 6.60 -8.05
C THR A 61 -1.99 5.81 -7.69
N ILE A 62 -2.96 6.47 -7.07
CA ILE A 62 -4.30 5.93 -6.84
C ILE A 62 -5.18 6.40 -8.01
N ALA A 63 -5.82 5.46 -8.71
CA ALA A 63 -6.65 5.70 -9.89
C ALA A 63 -8.04 5.10 -9.69
#